data_AF-A0AAE0DJX1-F1
#
_entry.id   AF-A0AAE0DJX1-F1
#
_cell.length_a   1.000
_cell.length_b   1.000
_cell.length_c   1.000
_cell.angle_alpha   90.00
_cell.angle_beta   90.00
_cell.angle_gamma   90.00
#
_symmetry.space_group_name_H-M   'P 1'
#
loop_
_entity.id
_entity.type
_entity.pdbx_description
1 polymer ?
#
loop_
_entity_poly.entity_id
_entity_poly.type
_entity_poly.pdbx_seq_one_letter_code
_entity_poly.pdbx_strand_id
1 'polypeptide(L)'
;MQYCSKTPQAFGKSVVTEVLYNPPIVTIKVSILLLYRRIFTEKNFNRRYNKAFWATGALILSYSIMQGPICIFQCNPVRALWELDLPGKKCINYDDVLIVVSSLNIGTDFLLLCLPIPQLWKLNRSTREKFQLIAVFLLGTL
;
A
#
# COMPACT_ATOMS: atom_id res chain seq x y z
N MET A 1 9.42 22.72 8.34
CA MET A 1 10.21 23.59 7.45
C MET A 1 11.65 23.74 7.96
N GLN A 2 12.58 22.81 7.65
CA GLN A 2 14.05 23.04 7.67
C GLN A 2 14.94 21.80 7.38
N TYR A 3 14.38 20.59 7.25
CA TYR A 3 15.22 19.39 7.07
C TYR A 3 15.83 19.21 5.65
N CYS A 4 15.42 20.00 4.66
CA CYS A 4 15.78 19.78 3.25
C CYS A 4 16.82 20.76 2.69
N SER A 5 17.73 21.32 3.51
CA SER A 5 18.75 22.27 3.02
C SER A 5 20.21 21.82 3.12
N LYS A 6 20.54 20.64 3.68
CA LYS A 6 21.96 20.37 4.02
C LYS A 6 22.66 19.15 3.43
N THR A 7 22.03 18.19 2.72
CA THR A 7 22.83 17.10 2.14
C THR A 7 22.16 16.39 0.93
N PRO A 8 22.71 16.51 -0.29
CA PRO A 8 22.27 15.69 -1.44
C PRO A 8 22.48 14.18 -1.21
N GLN A 9 23.38 13.80 -0.30
CA GLN A 9 23.60 12.40 0.12
C GLN A 9 22.51 11.83 1.04
N ALA A 10 21.72 12.68 1.72
CA ALA A 10 20.62 12.23 2.57
C ALA A 10 19.37 11.88 1.73
N PHE A 11 19.13 12.62 0.63
CA PHE A 11 17.97 12.39 -0.21
C PHE A 11 18.02 11.07 -0.99
N GLY A 12 19.19 10.71 -1.52
CA GLY A 12 19.38 9.41 -2.19
C GLY A 12 19.11 8.22 -1.26
N LYS A 13 19.44 8.36 0.04
CA LYS A 13 19.12 7.35 1.05
C LYS A 13 17.60 7.26 1.28
N SER A 14 16.90 8.38 1.36
CA SER A 14 15.44 8.40 1.51
C SER A 14 14.71 7.71 0.36
N VAL A 15 15.09 7.98 -0.89
CA VAL A 15 14.48 7.33 -2.08
C VAL A 15 14.75 5.82 -2.08
N VAL A 16 15.99 5.41 -1.77
CA VAL A 16 16.34 3.98 -1.68
C VAL A 16 15.53 3.29 -0.58
N THR A 17 15.37 3.92 0.59
CA THR A 17 14.55 3.38 1.67
C THR A 17 13.09 3.22 1.26
N GLU A 18 12.48 4.20 0.58
CA GLU A 18 11.09 4.09 0.13
C GLU A 18 10.89 2.98 -0.93
N VAL A 19 11.81 2.87 -1.88
CA VAL A 19 11.76 1.83 -2.91
C VAL A 19 11.94 0.43 -2.31
N LEU A 20 12.77 0.29 -1.28
CA LEU A 20 12.98 -1.00 -0.60
C LEU A 20 11.88 -1.35 0.39
N TYR A 21 11.23 -0.35 1.00
CA TYR A 21 10.20 -0.56 2.02
C TYR A 21 8.81 -0.90 1.45
N ASN A 22 8.47 -0.38 0.27
CA ASN A 22 7.17 -0.61 -0.35
C ASN A 22 6.89 -2.08 -0.76
N PRO A 23 7.80 -2.82 -1.43
CA PRO A 23 7.50 -4.16 -1.92
C PRO A 23 7.09 -5.17 -0.84
N PRO A 24 7.73 -5.21 0.36
CA PRO A 24 7.28 -6.05 1.47
C PRO A 24 5.84 -5.76 1.89
N ILE A 25 5.46 -4.49 2.03
CA ILE A 25 4.09 -4.10 2.42
C ILE A 25 3.08 -4.62 1.40
N VAL A 26 3.33 -4.38 0.11
CA VAL A 26 2.44 -4.80 -0.97
C VAL A 26 2.30 -6.33 -0.98
N THR A 27 3.41 -7.04 -0.76
CA THR A 27 3.43 -8.50 -0.70
C THR A 27 2.60 -9.04 0.46
N ILE A 28 2.65 -8.41 1.63
CA ILE A 28 1.82 -8.78 2.79
C ILE A 28 0.34 -8.57 2.47
N LYS A 29 -0.03 -7.41 1.90
CA LYS A 29 -1.42 -7.12 1.52
C LYS A 29 -1.98 -8.10 0.50
N VAL A 30 -1.20 -8.42 -0.53
CA VAL A 30 -1.58 -9.42 -1.55
C VAL A 30 -1.69 -10.82 -0.93
N SER A 31 -0.77 -11.19 -0.04
CA SER A 31 -0.83 -12.47 0.69
C SER A 31 -2.11 -12.61 1.52
N ILE A 32 -2.49 -11.58 2.26
CA ILE A 32 -3.74 -11.54 3.04
C ILE A 32 -4.95 -11.66 2.11
N LEU A 33 -4.97 -10.91 1.02
CA LEU A 33 -6.05 -10.95 0.04
C LEU A 33 -6.23 -12.34 -0.59
N LEU A 34 -5.12 -13.02 -0.94
CA LEU A 34 -5.13 -14.39 -1.45
C LEU A 34 -5.60 -15.39 -0.41
N LEU A 35 -5.18 -15.24 0.84
CA LEU A 35 -5.64 -16.06 1.97
C LEU A 35 -7.16 -15.92 2.14
N TYR A 36 -7.69 -14.69 2.19
CA TYR A 36 -9.13 -14.44 2.27
C TYR A 36 -9.88 -15.03 1.09
N ARG A 37 -9.37 -14.84 -0.13
CA ARG A 37 -9.96 -15.44 -1.32
C ARG A 37 -10.02 -16.96 -1.19
N ARG A 38 -8.94 -17.63 -0.78
CA ARG A 38 -8.91 -19.09 -0.60
C ARG A 38 -9.97 -19.57 0.39
N ILE A 39 -10.07 -18.91 1.55
CA ILE A 39 -11.01 -19.26 2.63
C ILE A 39 -12.47 -19.14 2.17
N PHE A 40 -12.83 -18.02 1.56
CA PHE A 40 -14.21 -17.75 1.19
C PHE A 40 -14.65 -18.43 -0.11
N THR A 41 -13.71 -18.72 -1.03
CA THR A 41 -14.01 -19.42 -2.29
C THR A 41 -14.40 -20.88 -2.04
N GLU A 42 -13.83 -21.55 -1.03
CA GLU A 42 -14.16 -22.95 -0.70
C GLU A 42 -15.57 -23.12 -0.12
N LYS A 43 -16.16 -22.09 0.53
CA LYS A 43 -17.45 -22.21 1.22
C LYS A 43 -18.64 -21.60 0.50
N ASN A 44 -18.45 -20.59 -0.35
CA ASN A 44 -19.54 -19.96 -1.10
C ASN A 44 -19.00 -19.23 -2.34
N PHE A 45 -19.06 -19.89 -3.50
CA PHE A 45 -18.62 -19.32 -4.77
C PHE A 45 -19.61 -18.26 -5.29
N ASN A 46 -19.47 -17.02 -4.81
CA ASN A 46 -20.28 -15.90 -5.30
C ASN A 46 -19.44 -15.01 -6.22
N ARG A 47 -19.86 -14.88 -7.49
CA ARG A 47 -19.15 -14.10 -8.53
C ARG A 47 -18.92 -12.64 -8.14
N ARG A 48 -19.81 -12.04 -7.34
CA ARG A 48 -19.68 -10.64 -6.88
C ARG A 48 -18.45 -10.45 -5.98
N TYR A 49 -18.19 -11.38 -5.08
CA TYR A 49 -17.04 -11.29 -4.18
C TYR A 49 -15.72 -11.56 -4.88
N ASN A 50 -15.69 -12.50 -5.84
CA ASN A 50 -14.50 -12.72 -6.65
C ASN A 50 -14.10 -11.44 -7.42
N LYS A 51 -15.07 -10.69 -7.97
CA LYS A 51 -14.81 -9.38 -8.58
C LYS A 51 -14.24 -8.37 -7.58
N ALA A 52 -14.78 -8.31 -6.36
CA ALA A 52 -14.27 -7.42 -5.31
C ALA A 52 -12.82 -7.76 -4.90
N PHE A 53 -12.46 -9.04 -4.79
CA PHE A 53 -11.08 -9.48 -4.53
C PHE A 53 -10.13 -9.02 -5.66
N TRP A 54 -10.48 -9.28 -6.91
CA TRP A 54 -9.66 -8.85 -8.05
C TRP A 54 -9.54 -7.33 -8.16
N ALA A 55 -10.64 -6.60 -7.94
CA ALA A 55 -10.63 -5.14 -7.93
C ALA A 55 -9.71 -4.57 -6.83
N THR A 56 -9.77 -5.16 -5.63
CA THR A 56 -8.90 -4.77 -4.51
C THR A 56 -7.43 -5.04 -4.82
N GLY A 57 -7.12 -6.22 -5.35
CA GLY A 57 -5.75 -6.58 -5.75
C GLY A 57 -5.21 -5.67 -6.86
N ALA A 58 -6.04 -5.36 -7.87
CA ALA A 58 -5.69 -4.43 -8.94
C ALA A 58 -5.44 -3.02 -8.39
N LEU A 59 -6.27 -2.55 -7.46
CA LEU A 59 -6.08 -1.26 -6.80
C LEU A 59 -4.75 -1.22 -6.05
N ILE A 60 -4.46 -2.24 -5.23
CA ILE A 60 -3.20 -2.32 -4.47
C ILE A 60 -1.98 -2.29 -5.40
N LEU A 61 -1.99 -3.10 -6.46
CA LEU A 61 -0.88 -3.13 -7.43
C LEU A 61 -0.75 -1.81 -8.19
N SER A 62 -1.87 -1.19 -8.59
CA SER A 62 -1.85 0.04 -9.37
C SER A 62 -1.18 1.20 -8.63
N TYR A 63 -1.55 1.45 -7.36
CA TYR A 63 -0.95 2.54 -6.59
C TYR A 63 0.52 2.27 -6.28
N SER A 64 0.88 1.00 -6.07
CA SER A 64 2.26 0.59 -5.78
C SER A 64 3.18 0.81 -6.97
N ILE A 65 2.70 0.52 -8.19
CA ILE A 65 3.43 0.78 -9.43
C ILE A 65 3.59 2.29 -9.65
N MET A 66 2.58 3.09 -9.31
CA MET A 66 2.64 4.56 -9.47
C MET A 66 3.65 5.23 -8.53
N GLN A 67 3.92 4.69 -7.35
CA GLN A 67 4.87 5.30 -6.41
C GLN A 67 6.29 5.40 -6.95
N GLY A 68 6.78 4.38 -7.68
CA GLY A 68 8.15 4.37 -8.20
C GLY A 68 8.45 5.58 -9.10
N PRO A 69 7.67 5.81 -10.18
CA PRO A 69 7.82 6.98 -11.04
C PRO A 69 7.64 8.31 -10.30
N ILE A 70 6.71 8.40 -9.35
CA ILE A 70 6.49 9.62 -8.56
C ILE A 70 7.74 9.98 -7.76
N CYS A 71 8.39 8.99 -7.14
CA CYS A 71 9.64 9.21 -6.39
C CYS A 71 10.81 9.62 -7.30
N ILE A 72 10.91 9.05 -8.51
CA ILE A 72 12.01 9.33 -9.43
C ILE A 72 11.81 10.69 -10.13
N PHE A 73 10.59 11.00 -10.56
CA PHE A 73 10.24 12.18 -11.34
C PHE A 73 9.59 13.29 -10.50
N GLN A 74 9.84 13.32 -9.19
CA GLN A 74 9.30 14.35 -8.30
C GLN A 74 9.77 15.78 -8.61
N CYS A 75 10.86 15.93 -9.38
CA CYS A 75 11.40 17.22 -9.80
C CYS A 75 11.59 17.28 -11.32
N ASN A 76 11.31 18.44 -11.91
CA ASN A 76 11.66 18.78 -13.28
C ASN A 76 12.61 20.01 -13.30
N PRO A 77 13.84 19.88 -13.82
CA PRO A 77 14.48 18.64 -14.30
C PRO A 77 14.85 17.69 -13.14
N VAL A 78 14.91 16.38 -13.39
CA VAL A 78 15.23 15.36 -12.37
C VAL A 78 16.54 15.67 -11.64
N ARG A 79 17.50 16.34 -12.32
CA ARG A 79 18.75 16.80 -11.69
C ARG A 79 18.60 17.78 -10.54
N ALA A 80 17.49 18.50 -10.47
CA ALA A 80 17.18 19.37 -9.33
C ALA A 80 16.96 18.59 -8.02
N LEU A 81 16.88 17.26 -8.10
CA LEU A 81 16.81 16.36 -6.96
C LEU A 81 18.13 16.31 -6.17
N TRP A 82 19.28 16.37 -6.85
CA TRP A 82 20.61 16.32 -6.22
C TRP A 82 21.35 17.67 -6.26
N GLU A 83 20.98 18.57 -7.17
CA GLU A 83 21.51 19.94 -7.27
C GLU A 83 20.49 20.94 -6.76
N LEU A 84 20.63 21.34 -5.48
CA LEU A 84 19.68 22.21 -4.80
C LEU A 84 19.63 23.65 -5.35
N ASP A 85 20.69 24.13 -6.02
CA ASP A 85 20.79 25.52 -6.49
C ASP A 85 20.45 25.71 -7.97
N LEU A 86 19.73 24.76 -8.59
CA LEU A 86 19.28 24.89 -9.99
C LEU A 86 18.18 25.97 -10.12
N PRO A 87 18.43 27.07 -10.86
CA PRO A 87 17.42 28.10 -11.10
C PRO A 87 16.30 27.54 -11.98
N GLY A 88 15.05 27.82 -11.60
CA GLY A 88 13.86 27.38 -12.34
C GLY A 88 13.40 25.94 -12.04
N LYS A 89 13.95 25.27 -11.02
CA LYS A 89 13.49 23.95 -10.60
C LYS A 89 12.01 23.96 -10.18
N LYS A 90 11.24 22.98 -10.66
CA LYS A 90 9.89 22.70 -10.19
C LYS A 90 9.87 21.33 -9.55
N CYS A 91 9.72 21.28 -8.24
CA CYS A 91 9.61 20.04 -7.47
C CYS A 91 8.24 19.97 -6.81
N ILE A 92 7.72 18.75 -6.72
CA ILE A 92 6.53 18.44 -5.93
C ILE A 92 6.92 18.50 -4.45
N ASN A 93 6.01 18.99 -3.61
CA ASN A 93 6.22 18.99 -2.17
C ASN A 93 6.15 17.56 -1.63
N TYR A 94 7.23 17.11 -0.99
CA TYR A 94 7.35 15.76 -0.48
C TYR A 94 6.34 15.48 0.65
N ASP A 95 6.04 16.47 1.49
CA ASP A 95 5.06 16.31 2.58
C ASP A 95 3.66 15.97 2.02
N ASP A 96 3.27 16.59 0.91
CA ASP A 96 1.97 16.33 0.26
C ASP A 96 1.94 14.91 -0.35
N VAL A 97 3.03 14.48 -0.97
CA VAL A 97 3.16 13.12 -1.51
C VAL A 97 3.07 12.09 -0.39
N LEU A 98 3.76 12.32 0.71
CA LEU A 98 3.75 11.43 1.87
C LEU A 98 2.32 11.29 2.43
N ILE A 99 1.60 12.40 2.62
CA ILE A 99 0.21 12.37 3.11
C ILE A 99 -0.68 11.53 2.20
N VAL A 100 -0.58 11.71 0.88
CA VAL A 100 -1.39 10.96 -0.10
C VAL A 100 -1.06 9.48 -0.05
N VAL A 101 0.23 9.13 -0.07
CA VAL A 101 0.70 7.74 -0.03
C VAL A 101 0.28 7.06 1.26
N SER A 102 0.49 7.70 2.42
CA SER A 102 0.09 7.17 3.73
C SER A 102 -1.42 6.98 3.81
N SER A 103 -2.21 7.93 3.29
CA SER A 103 -3.66 7.84 3.27
C SER A 103 -4.16 6.66 2.42
N LEU A 104 -3.57 6.43 1.25
CA LEU A 104 -3.89 5.27 0.42
C LEU A 104 -3.48 3.95 1.08
N ASN A 105 -2.32 3.94 1.76
CA ASN A 105 -1.85 2.76 2.46
C ASN A 105 -2.82 2.37 3.58
N ILE A 106 -3.21 3.32 4.42
CA ILE A 106 -4.20 3.11 5.50
C ILE A 106 -5.58 2.77 4.93
N GLY A 107 -6.01 3.47 3.87
CA GLY A 107 -7.30 3.22 3.23
C GLY A 107 -7.41 1.80 2.66
N THR A 108 -6.34 1.28 2.08
CA THR A 108 -6.30 -0.12 1.61
C THR A 108 -6.31 -1.13 2.74
N ASP A 109 -5.74 -0.80 3.90
CA ASP A 109 -5.83 -1.67 5.09
C ASP A 109 -7.27 -1.74 5.62
N PHE A 110 -7.97 -0.60 5.72
CA PHE A 110 -9.39 -0.59 6.06
C PHE A 110 -10.23 -1.37 5.05
N LEU A 111 -9.94 -1.24 3.76
CA LEU A 111 -10.64 -1.98 2.72
C LEU A 111 -10.44 -3.50 2.89
N LEU A 112 -9.22 -3.96 3.18
CA LEU A 112 -8.93 -5.37 3.46
C LEU A 112 -9.65 -5.87 4.71
N LEU A 113 -9.72 -5.06 5.78
CA LEU A 113 -10.43 -5.40 7.02
C LEU A 113 -11.95 -5.47 6.82
N CYS A 114 -12.52 -4.57 6.01
CA CYS A 114 -13.95 -4.53 5.74
C CYS A 114 -14.40 -5.64 4.77
N LEU A 115 -13.54 -6.07 3.85
CA LEU A 115 -13.86 -7.06 2.82
C LEU A 115 -14.46 -8.38 3.34
N PRO A 116 -13.96 -9.01 4.43
CA PRO A 116 -14.56 -10.23 4.98
C PRO A 116 -15.81 -10.01 5.83
N ILE A 117 -16.08 -8.80 6.35
CA ILE A 117 -17.17 -8.55 7.32
C ILE A 117 -18.55 -8.92 6.76
N PRO A 118 -18.95 -8.48 5.54
CA PRO A 118 -20.26 -8.85 4.98
C PRO A 118 -20.39 -10.36 4.71
N GLN A 119 -19.28 -11.03 4.43
CA GLN A 119 -19.25 -12.49 4.26
C GLN A 119 -19.52 -13.19 5.60
N LEU A 120 -18.87 -12.73 6.66
CA LEU A 120 -19.01 -13.30 8.00
C LEU A 120 -20.43 -13.16 8.54
N TRP A 121 -21.10 -12.05 8.26
CA TRP A 121 -22.48 -11.83 8.70
C TRP A 121 -23.50 -12.73 8.01
N LYS A 122 -23.24 -13.13 6.75
CA LYS A 122 -24.12 -14.03 5.99
C LYS A 122 -23.84 -15.50 6.26
N LEU A 123 -22.76 -15.82 6.95
CA LEU A 123 -22.27 -17.18 7.10
C LEU A 123 -22.30 -17.57 8.58
N ASN A 124 -23.36 -18.27 8.98
CA ASN A 124 -23.50 -18.89 10.30
C ASN A 124 -22.49 -20.06 10.44
N ARG A 125 -21.18 -19.78 10.54
CA ARG A 125 -20.10 -20.79 10.38
C ARG A 125 -19.01 -20.80 11.48
N SER A 126 -18.41 -22.00 11.52
CA SER A 126 -17.62 -22.64 12.58
C SER A 126 -16.28 -21.98 12.94
N THR A 127 -15.82 -22.29 14.15
CA THR A 127 -14.61 -21.86 14.89
C THR A 127 -13.33 -21.69 14.06
N ARG A 128 -13.22 -22.35 12.89
CA ARG A 128 -12.08 -22.27 11.97
C ARG A 128 -11.92 -20.90 11.28
N GLU A 129 -13.02 -20.20 10.99
CA GLU A 129 -12.97 -18.84 10.39
C GLU A 129 -12.60 -17.77 11.40
N LYS A 130 -13.05 -17.90 12.65
CA LYS A 130 -12.57 -17.06 13.77
C LYS A 130 -11.05 -17.18 13.92
N PHE A 131 -10.50 -18.39 13.80
CA PHE A 131 -9.07 -18.62 13.96
C PHE A 131 -8.22 -17.94 12.86
N GLN A 132 -8.70 -17.91 11.61
CA GLN A 132 -7.98 -17.26 10.51
C GLN A 132 -8.02 -15.74 10.61
N LEU A 133 -9.15 -15.16 11.06
CA LEU A 133 -9.23 -13.73 11.35
C LEU A 133 -8.31 -13.33 12.48
N ILE A 134 -8.30 -14.11 13.57
CA ILE A 134 -7.39 -13.91 14.71
C ILE A 134 -5.94 -14.03 14.26
N ALA A 135 -5.59 -15.02 13.43
CA ALA A 135 -4.23 -15.18 12.90
C ALA A 135 -3.79 -13.98 12.05
N VAL A 136 -4.66 -13.44 11.18
CA VAL A 136 -4.33 -12.24 10.39
C VAL A 136 -4.21 -11.00 11.26
N PHE A 137 -5.06 -10.85 12.29
CA PHE A 137 -4.97 -9.74 13.24
C PHE A 137 -3.67 -9.81 14.04
N LEU A 138 -3.29 -11.01 14.52
CA LEU A 138 -2.05 -11.25 15.27
C LEU A 138 -0.80 -11.01 14.41
N LEU A 139 -0.83 -11.43 13.13
CA LEU A 139 0.26 -11.18 12.19
C LEU A 139 0.38 -9.72 11.77
N GLY A 140 -0.73 -8.97 11.74
CA GLY A 140 -0.73 -7.54 11.42
C GLY A 140 -0.29 -6.63 12.58
N THR A 141 -0.34 -7.13 13.82
CA THR A 141 0.11 -6.40 15.03
C THR A 141 1.58 -6.62 15.40
N LEU A 142 2.27 -7.56 14.73
CA LEU A 142 3.66 -7.96 15.00
C LEU A 142 4.66 -7.30 14.04
#